data_AF-A0A7K4FT64-F1
#
_entry.id   AF-A0A7K4FT64-F1
#
_cell.length_a   1.000
_cell.length_b   1.000
_cell.length_c   1.000
_cell.angle_alpha   90.00
_cell.angle_beta   90.00
_cell.angle_gamma   90.00
#
_symmetry.space_group_name_H-M   'P 1'
#
loop_
_entity.id
_entity.type
_entity.pdbx_description
1 polymer ?
#
loop_
_entity_poly.entity_id
_entity_poly.type
_entity_poly.pdbx_seq_one_letter_code
_entity_poly.pdbx_strand_id
1 'polypeptide(L)' 'MSKASYVKFDVPQELSDKALEILKKAKETGKVKKGTNETTKVIERGQAKLVLIAEDVQ' A
#
# COMPACT_ATOMS: atom_id res chain seq x y z
N MET A 1 7.88 14.03 14.87
CA MET A 1 7.08 12.89 15.34
C MET A 1 7.86 11.62 15.07
N SER A 2 7.95 10.70 16.03
CA SER A 2 8.52 9.38 15.78
C SER A 2 7.62 8.62 14.81
N LYS A 3 8.22 7.92 13.83
CA LYS A 3 7.46 7.03 12.95
C LYS A 3 6.76 5.95 13.76
N ALA A 4 5.58 5.51 13.30
CA ALA A 4 4.87 4.41 13.94
C ALA A 4 5.72 3.13 13.91
N SER A 5 5.58 2.27 14.92
CA SER A 5 6.41 1.05 15.08
C SER A 5 6.30 0.07 13.92
N TYR A 6 5.24 0.15 13.11
CA TYR A 6 5.04 -0.67 11.93
C TYR A 6 5.80 -0.19 10.69
N VAL A 7 6.36 1.03 10.70
CA VAL A 7 7.19 1.56 9.61
C VAL A 7 8.61 1.04 9.78
N LYS A 8 8.98 0.06 8.95
CA LYS A 8 10.23 -0.70 9.11
C LYS A 8 11.45 -0.08 8.42
N PHE A 9 11.22 0.80 7.44
CA PHE A 9 12.27 1.43 6.64
C PHE A 9 11.73 2.72 6.03
N ASP A 10 12.65 3.60 5.65
CA ASP A 10 12.33 4.83 4.94
C ASP A 10 12.18 4.57 3.44
N VAL A 11 11.11 5.10 2.86
CA VAL A 11 10.86 5.05 1.43
C VAL A 11 11.20 6.43 0.84
N PRO A 12 12.12 6.52 -0.15
CA PRO A 12 12.38 7.78 -0.83
C PRO A 12 11.11 8.36 -1.45
N GLN A 13 10.94 9.69 -1.38
CA GLN A 13 9.74 10.38 -1.86
C GLN A 13 9.39 10.01 -3.31
N GLU A 14 10.38 10.01 -4.20
CA GLU A 14 10.20 9.66 -5.61
C GLU A 14 9.63 8.24 -5.81
N LEU A 15 10.03 7.29 -4.95
CA LEU A 15 9.53 5.92 -5.01
C LEU A 15 8.08 5.84 -4.50
N SER A 16 7.76 6.57 -3.44
CA SER A 16 6.39 6.69 -2.92
C SER A 16 5.45 7.27 -3.98
N ASP A 17 5.86 8.34 -4.66
CA ASP A 17 5.07 8.99 -5.70
C ASP A 17 4.81 8.05 -6.89
N LYS A 18 5.84 7.31 -7.34
CA LYS A 18 5.68 6.27 -8.39
C LYS A 18 4.75 5.14 -7.96
N ALA A 19 4.80 4.70 -6.70
CA ALA A 19 3.90 3.67 -6.19
C ALA A 19 2.43 4.13 -6.24
N LEU A 20 2.16 5.40 -5.91
CA LEU A 20 0.82 6.00 -6.03
C LEU A 20 0.37 6.16 -7.48
N GLU A 21 1.28 6.52 -8.39
CA GLU A 21 0.96 6.57 -9.83
C GLU A 21 0.56 5.20 -10.37
N ILE A 22 1.31 4.15 -10.02
CA ILE A 22 0.99 2.77 -10.40
C ILE A 22 -0.35 2.34 -9.80
N LEU A 23 -0.65 2.70 -8.54
CA LEU A 23 -1.94 2.40 -7.93
C LEU A 23 -3.10 3.05 -8.69
N LYS A 24 -2.94 4.31 -9.13
CA LYS A 24 -3.94 5.01 -9.95
C LYS A 24 -4.19 4.27 -11.27
N LYS A 25 -3.13 3.93 -12.00
CA LYS A 25 -3.24 3.16 -13.26
C LYS A 25 -3.89 1.79 -13.02
N ALA A 26 -3.47 1.06 -11.98
CA ALA A 26 -4.02 -0.26 -11.65
C ALA A 26 -5.51 -0.22 -11.26
N LYS A 27 -5.98 0.90 -10.70
CA LYS A 27 -7.40 1.13 -10.42
C LYS A 27 -8.22 1.29 -11.70
N GLU A 28 -7.66 1.91 -12.73
CA GLU A 28 -8.32 2.14 -14.02
C GLU A 28 -8.30 0.88 -14.90
N THR A 29 -7.20 0.13 -14.90
CA THR A 29 -7.02 -1.01 -15.81
C THR A 29 -7.32 -2.37 -15.18
N GLY A 30 -7.64 -2.43 -13.89
CA GLY A 30 -7.69 -3.69 -13.15
C GLY A 30 -8.53 -3.64 -11.89
N LYS A 31 -8.09 -4.40 -10.88
CA LYS A 31 -8.81 -4.56 -9.60
C LYS A 31 -7.90 -4.18 -8.45
N VAL A 32 -8.33 -3.18 -7.70
CA VAL A 32 -7.67 -2.74 -6.47
C VAL A 32 -8.60 -3.00 -5.29
N LYS A 33 -8.02 -3.44 -4.17
CA LYS A 33 -8.70 -3.59 -2.89
C LYS A 33 -8.22 -2.49 -1.95
N LYS A 34 -9.15 -1.87 -1.22
CA LYS A 34 -8.90 -0.74 -0.33
C LYS A 34 -9.42 -1.03 1.07
N GLY A 35 -8.71 -0.52 2.07
CA GLY A 35 -9.01 -0.74 3.48
C GLY A 35 -8.35 -2.01 4.05
N THR A 36 -7.94 -1.94 5.31
CA THR A 36 -7.11 -2.95 5.97
C THR A 36 -7.71 -4.36 5.91
N ASN A 37 -9.01 -4.52 6.19
CA ASN A 37 -9.67 -5.82 6.21
C ASN A 37 -9.62 -6.53 4.84
N GLU A 38 -9.95 -5.82 3.76
CA GLU A 38 -9.91 -6.40 2.41
C GLU A 38 -8.48 -6.68 1.96
N THR A 39 -7.53 -5.80 2.30
CA THR A 39 -6.11 -6.00 2.03
C THR A 39 -5.59 -7.27 2.70
N THR A 40 -5.87 -7.47 3.99
CA THR A 40 -5.47 -8.68 4.73
C THR A 40 -6.02 -9.95 4.09
N LYS A 41 -7.32 -9.99 3.75
CA LYS A 41 -7.92 -11.16 3.09
C LYS A 41 -7.23 -11.52 1.78
N VAL A 42 -6.81 -10.53 0.99
CA VAL A 42 -6.17 -10.77 -0.32
C VAL A 42 -4.73 -11.25 -0.15
N ILE A 43 -4.03 -10.77 0.88
CA ILE A 43 -2.71 -11.27 1.29
C ILE A 43 -2.81 -12.72 1.72
N GLU A 44 -3.74 -13.06 2.62
CA GLU A 44 -3.94 -14.43 3.13
C GLU A 44 -4.33 -15.42 2.03
N ARG A 45 -5.03 -14.95 1.00
CA ARG A 45 -5.39 -15.74 -0.19
C ARG A 45 -4.25 -15.86 -1.21
N GLY A 46 -3.09 -15.24 -0.98
CA GLY A 46 -1.95 -15.28 -1.90
C GLY A 46 -2.18 -14.55 -3.23
N GLN A 47 -3.15 -13.64 -3.28
CA GLN A 47 -3.53 -12.93 -4.52
C GLN A 47 -2.93 -11.53 -4.62
N ALA A 48 -2.37 -11.00 -3.52
CA ALA A 48 -1.79 -9.67 -3.48
C ALA A 48 -0.46 -9.62 -4.24
N LYS A 49 -0.33 -8.70 -5.20
CA LYS A 49 0.91 -8.44 -5.94
C LYS A 49 1.74 -7.29 -5.34
N LEU A 50 1.05 -6.27 -4.83
CA LEU A 50 1.63 -5.10 -4.18
C LEU A 50 0.64 -4.61 -3.12
N VAL A 51 1.16 -4.21 -1.96
CA VAL A 51 0.39 -3.65 -0.86
C VAL A 51 1.04 -2.34 -0.44
N LEU A 52 0.22 -1.29 -0.35
CA LEU A 52 0.65 0.03 0.11
C LEU A 52 -0.01 0.31 1.46
N ILE A 53 0.77 0.76 2.43
CA ILE A 53 0.34 1.06 3.79
C ILE A 53 0.67 2.53 4.05
N ALA A 54 -0.32 3.28 4.55
CA ALA A 54 -0.10 4.67 4.93
C ALA A 54 0.74 4.76 6.21
N GLU A 55 1.66 5.72 6.29
CA GLU A 55 2.55 5.90 7.45
C GLU A 55 1.89 6.68 8.60
N ASP A 56 0.71 7.26 8.38
CA ASP A 56 -0.03 8.12 9.32
C ASP A 56 -1.26 7.44 9.95
N VAL A 57 -1.29 6.11 10.00
CA VAL A 57 -2.38 5.34 10.62
C VAL A 57 -2.26 5.38 12.15
N GLN A 58 -3.38 5.65 12.83
CA GLN A 58 -3.53 5.67 14.30
C GLN A 58 -4.46 4.56 14.78
#